data_AF-K2D6G6-F1
#
_entry.id   AF-K2D6G6-F1
#
_cell.length_a   1.000
_cell.length_b   1.000
_cell.length_c   1.000
_cell.angle_alpha   90.00
_cell.angle_beta   90.00
_cell.angle_gamma   90.00
#
_symmetry.space_group_name_H-M   'P 1'
#
loop_
_entity.id
_entity.type
_entity.pdbx_description
1 polymer ?
#
loop_
_entity_poly.entity_id
_entity_poly.type
_entity_poly.pdbx_seq_one_letter_code
_entity_poly.pdbx_strand_id
1 'polypeptide(L)'
;MTWKTVFQTYQNPEIGKIKKRDPDLKKLKSFLGKDWDAYKNNPEALKLWADLLFTNNLMKQGQVPSNFTAITRCNSCGYVYVPSELTNDGSVLGCPWCWNRVKGLPIPKPVTTHQRERRAYEQK
;
A
#
# COMPACT_ATOMS: atom_id res chain seq x y z
N MET A 1 -26.61 -13.44 -12.52
CA MET A 1 -25.72 -13.61 -11.34
C MET A 1 -25.50 -12.26 -10.70
N THR A 2 -25.85 -12.12 -9.42
CA THR A 2 -25.85 -10.85 -8.68
C THR A 2 -24.54 -10.66 -7.89
N TRP A 3 -24.17 -9.39 -7.72
CA TRP A 3 -22.88 -8.85 -7.26
C TRP A 3 -22.47 -9.21 -5.80
N LYS A 4 -23.14 -10.16 -5.16
CA LYS A 4 -23.00 -10.42 -3.70
C LYS A 4 -21.88 -11.39 -3.31
N THR A 5 -21.15 -11.99 -4.26
CA THR A 5 -20.40 -13.23 -4.00
C THR A 5 -18.95 -13.26 -4.51
N VAL A 6 -18.19 -12.15 -4.41
CA VAL A 6 -16.77 -12.14 -4.88
C VAL A 6 -15.80 -11.51 -3.86
N PHE A 7 -16.02 -11.71 -2.57
CA PHE A 7 -15.11 -11.18 -1.52
C PHE A 7 -14.68 -12.28 -0.53
N GLN A 8 -13.58 -12.95 -0.87
CA GLN A 8 -12.64 -13.64 0.01
C GLN A 8 -11.25 -13.04 -0.29
N THR A 9 -10.28 -12.86 0.60
CA THR A 9 -10.14 -12.83 2.07
C THR A 9 -8.76 -12.18 2.26
N TYR A 10 -8.65 -11.11 3.05
CA TYR A 10 -7.36 -10.71 3.64
C TYR A 10 -7.47 -10.97 5.14
N GLN A 11 -6.82 -12.02 5.62
CA GLN A 11 -6.73 -12.33 7.04
C GLN A 11 -5.77 -11.32 7.70
N ASN A 12 -6.33 -10.44 8.53
CA ASN A 12 -5.61 -9.84 9.64
C ASN A 12 -5.95 -10.69 10.88
N PRO A 13 -5.00 -11.44 11.46
CA PRO A 13 -5.29 -12.35 12.57
C PRO A 13 -5.73 -11.67 13.88
N GLU A 14 -5.69 -10.34 13.98
CA GLU A 14 -5.91 -9.63 15.25
C GLU A 14 -7.26 -8.92 15.41
N ILE A 15 -8.15 -8.87 14.40
CA ILE A 15 -9.42 -8.13 14.56
C ILE A 15 -10.59 -8.89 13.93
N GLY A 16 -11.28 -9.66 14.77
CA GLY A 16 -12.57 -10.27 14.45
C GLY A 16 -13.59 -9.21 14.03
N LYS A 17 -13.85 -9.12 12.73
CA LYS A 17 -15.12 -8.77 12.05
C LYS A 17 -14.82 -8.42 10.59
N ILE A 18 -15.13 -9.36 9.69
CA ILE A 18 -15.06 -9.15 8.24
C ILE A 18 -16.16 -8.14 7.86
N LYS A 19 -15.83 -6.85 7.78
CA LYS A 19 -16.71 -5.87 7.12
C LYS A 19 -16.57 -6.06 5.61
N LYS A 20 -17.63 -6.56 4.97
CA LYS A 20 -17.83 -6.49 3.52
C LYS A 20 -17.60 -5.03 3.08
N ARG A 21 -16.52 -4.76 2.35
CA ARG A 21 -16.22 -3.41 1.85
C ARG A 21 -16.81 -3.29 0.46
N ASP A 22 -17.88 -2.51 0.34
CA ASP A 22 -18.33 -2.04 -0.96
C ASP A 22 -17.43 -0.84 -1.31
N PRO A 23 -16.53 -0.95 -2.30
CA PRO A 23 -15.76 0.22 -2.73
C PRO A 23 -16.75 1.27 -3.24
N ASP A 24 -16.65 2.49 -2.70
CA ASP A 24 -17.48 3.61 -3.14
C ASP A 24 -17.31 3.82 -4.66
N LEU A 25 -18.29 3.32 -5.42
CA LEU A 25 -18.25 3.26 -6.89
C LEU A 25 -18.03 4.66 -7.50
N LYS A 26 -18.49 5.72 -6.81
CA LYS A 26 -18.27 7.10 -7.24
C LYS A 26 -16.80 7.50 -7.15
N LYS A 27 -16.12 7.11 -6.08
CA LYS A 27 -14.67 7.33 -5.93
C LYS A 27 -13.88 6.54 -6.96
N LEU A 28 -14.28 5.29 -7.21
CA LEU A 28 -13.61 4.46 -8.21
C LEU A 28 -13.79 5.00 -9.63
N LYS A 29 -15.01 5.43 -9.99
CA LYS A 29 -15.29 6.09 -11.27
C LYS A 29 -14.50 7.40 -11.42
N SER A 30 -14.43 8.21 -10.37
CA SER A 30 -13.63 9.44 -10.37
C SER A 30 -12.13 9.14 -10.53
N PHE A 31 -11.63 8.10 -9.87
CA PHE A 31 -10.23 7.67 -9.95
C PHE A 31 -9.85 7.16 -11.34
N LEU A 32 -10.73 6.38 -11.98
CA LEU A 32 -10.52 5.84 -13.33
C LEU A 32 -10.72 6.89 -14.43
N GLY A 33 -11.57 7.90 -14.18
CA GLY A 33 -11.83 8.97 -15.14
C GLY A 33 -12.27 8.43 -16.51
N LYS A 34 -11.52 8.76 -17.55
CA LYS A 34 -11.79 8.31 -18.93
C LYS A 34 -11.71 6.80 -19.12
N ASP A 35 -10.96 6.10 -18.28
CA ASP A 35 -10.76 4.65 -18.40
C ASP A 35 -11.92 3.86 -17.79
N TRP A 36 -12.87 4.53 -17.13
CA TRP A 36 -14.04 3.90 -16.50
C TRP A 36 -14.80 2.95 -17.44
N ASP A 37 -15.07 3.40 -18.67
CA ASP A 37 -15.87 2.61 -19.60
C ASP A 37 -15.21 1.31 -20.03
N ALA A 38 -13.88 1.21 -19.96
CA ALA A 38 -13.14 -0.02 -20.24
C ALA A 38 -13.30 -1.07 -19.13
N TYR A 39 -13.51 -0.65 -17.88
CA TYR A 39 -13.48 -1.54 -16.71
C TYR A 39 -14.84 -1.72 -16.02
N LYS A 40 -15.83 -0.85 -16.28
CA LYS A 40 -17.13 -0.84 -15.56
C LYS A 40 -17.89 -2.16 -15.53
N ASN A 41 -17.65 -3.03 -16.52
CA ASN A 41 -18.30 -4.33 -16.66
C ASN A 41 -17.38 -5.52 -16.28
N ASN A 42 -16.16 -5.26 -15.79
CA ASN A 42 -15.21 -6.28 -15.36
C ASN A 42 -15.02 -6.21 -13.84
N PRO A 43 -15.71 -7.05 -13.05
CA PRO A 43 -15.64 -7.03 -11.59
C PRO A 43 -14.24 -7.28 -11.03
N GLU A 44 -13.44 -8.13 -11.69
CA GLU A 44 -12.09 -8.45 -11.25
C GLU A 44 -11.16 -7.24 -11.43
N ALA A 45 -11.26 -6.56 -12.58
CA ALA A 45 -10.51 -5.34 -12.80
C ALA A 45 -10.92 -4.24 -11.81
N LEU A 46 -12.23 -4.06 -11.56
CA LEU A 46 -12.71 -3.08 -10.58
C LEU A 46 -12.21 -3.38 -9.17
N LYS A 47 -12.09 -4.66 -8.79
CA LYS A 47 -11.49 -5.07 -7.52
C LYS A 47 -10.03 -4.64 -7.43
N LEU A 48 -9.22 -4.92 -8.45
CA LEU A 48 -7.81 -4.52 -8.49
C LEU A 48 -7.65 -2.99 -8.41
N TRP A 49 -8.49 -2.24 -9.12
CA TRP A 49 -8.49 -0.78 -9.04
C TRP A 49 -8.89 -0.24 -7.67
N ALA A 50 -9.86 -0.88 -7.00
CA ALA A 50 -10.25 -0.53 -5.64
C ALA A 50 -9.12 -0.79 -4.63
N ASP A 51 -8.43 -1.93 -4.75
CA ASP A 51 -7.28 -2.28 -3.91
C ASP A 51 -6.13 -1.30 -4.11
N LEU A 52 -5.85 -0.91 -5.36
CA LEU A 52 -4.85 0.11 -5.68
C LEU A 52 -5.22 1.47 -5.10
N LEU A 53 -6.47 1.90 -5.22
CA LEU A 53 -6.96 3.17 -4.66
C LEU A 53 -6.83 3.19 -3.13
N PHE A 54 -7.18 2.08 -2.47
CA PHE A 54 -7.04 1.93 -1.02
C PHE A 54 -5.57 2.00 -0.60
N THR A 55 -4.71 1.26 -1.27
CA THR A 55 -3.25 1.25 -1.05
C THR A 55 -2.67 2.65 -1.18
N ASN A 56 -3.03 3.37 -2.25
CA ASN A 56 -2.60 4.74 -2.48
C ASN A 56 -3.06 5.70 -1.37
N ASN A 57 -4.27 5.50 -0.81
CA ASN A 57 -4.76 6.32 0.28
C ASN A 57 -4.01 6.06 1.60
N LEU A 58 -3.72 4.79 1.92
CA LEU A 58 -2.86 4.45 3.07
C LEU A 58 -1.49 5.11 2.92
N MET A 59 -0.88 4.95 1.75
CA MET A 59 0.43 5.51 1.47
C MET A 59 0.44 7.04 1.60
N LYS A 60 -0.56 7.76 1.06
CA LYS A 60 -0.64 9.23 1.23
C LYS A 60 -0.66 9.68 2.70
N GLN A 61 -1.19 8.84 3.59
CA GLN A 61 -1.24 9.08 5.03
C GLN A 61 0.03 8.62 5.76
N GLY A 62 1.03 8.10 5.05
CA GLY A 62 2.25 7.55 5.63
C GLY A 62 2.06 6.17 6.27
N GLN A 63 0.93 5.50 6.02
CA GLN A 63 0.65 4.17 6.55
C GLN A 63 1.17 3.09 5.59
N VAL A 64 1.93 2.13 6.12
CA VAL A 64 2.49 1.03 5.34
C VAL A 64 1.37 0.04 4.99
N PRO A 65 1.09 -0.21 3.70
CA PRO A 65 0.12 -1.23 3.30
C PRO A 65 0.59 -2.62 3.73
N SER A 66 -0.33 -3.53 4.06
CA SER A 66 0.00 -4.84 4.63
C SER A 66 0.84 -5.74 3.72
N ASN A 67 0.80 -5.52 2.40
CA ASN A 67 1.62 -6.25 1.42
C ASN A 67 3.02 -5.64 1.23
N PHE A 68 3.36 -4.54 1.90
CA PHE A 68 4.70 -3.94 1.86
C PHE A 68 5.55 -4.55 2.99
N THR A 69 5.93 -5.80 2.83
CA THR A 69 6.59 -6.62 3.86
C THR A 69 8.12 -6.54 3.82
N ALA A 70 8.70 -5.97 2.77
CA ALA A 70 10.13 -5.93 2.56
C ALA A 70 10.71 -4.52 2.68
N ILE A 71 12.03 -4.43 2.87
CA ILE A 71 12.76 -3.16 2.97
C ILE A 71 13.75 -3.08 1.81
N THR A 72 13.78 -1.93 1.14
CA THR A 72 14.80 -1.62 0.12
C THR A 72 15.38 -0.22 0.33
N ARG A 73 16.54 0.05 -0.28
CA ARG A 73 17.14 1.39 -0.33
C ARG A 73 16.78 2.07 -1.64
N CYS A 74 15.99 3.14 -1.56
CA CYS A 74 15.72 4.04 -2.67
C CYS A 74 16.74 5.19 -2.71
N ASN A 75 17.25 5.52 -3.88
CA ASN A 75 18.20 6.62 -4.06
C ASN A 75 17.62 7.99 -3.64
N SER A 76 16.30 8.14 -3.75
CA SER A 76 15.60 9.35 -3.34
C SER A 76 15.12 9.31 -1.88
N CYS A 77 14.45 8.23 -1.47
CA CYS A 77 13.74 8.19 -0.18
C CYS A 77 14.57 7.59 0.97
N GLY A 78 15.74 7.01 0.67
CA GLY A 78 16.51 6.18 1.61
C GLY A 78 15.84 4.82 1.81
N TYR A 79 15.99 4.24 3.01
CA TYR A 79 15.31 3.00 3.36
C TYR A 79 13.80 3.20 3.48
N VAL A 80 13.04 2.32 2.82
CA VAL A 80 11.57 2.34 2.75
C VAL A 80 11.00 0.93 2.73
N TYR A 81 9.75 0.79 3.19
CA TYR A 81 8.98 -0.43 2.98
C TYR A 81 8.53 -0.54 1.51
N VAL A 82 8.57 -1.73 0.94
CA VAL A 82 8.12 -2.06 -0.43
C VAL A 82 7.46 -3.44 -0.47
N PRO A 83 6.66 -3.76 -1.50
CA PRO A 83 6.29 -5.14 -1.79
C PRO A 83 7.52 -6.02 -1.95
N SER A 84 7.42 -7.29 -1.55
CA SER A 84 8.51 -8.27 -1.62
C SER A 84 9.05 -8.47 -3.03
N GLU A 85 8.24 -8.20 -4.05
CA GLU A 85 8.61 -8.36 -5.46
C GLU A 85 9.56 -7.26 -5.95
N LEU A 86 9.76 -6.18 -5.18
CA LEU A 86 10.65 -5.07 -5.51
C LEU A 86 12.00 -5.13 -4.78
N THR A 87 12.29 -6.19 -4.05
CA THR A 87 13.63 -6.41 -3.50
C THR A 87 14.48 -7.19 -4.48
N ASN A 88 15.40 -6.50 -5.15
CA ASN A 88 16.29 -7.09 -6.16
C ASN A 88 17.75 -7.09 -5.68
N ASP A 89 18.00 -7.44 -4.41
CA ASP A 89 19.33 -7.47 -3.75
C ASP A 89 20.17 -6.18 -3.82
N GLY A 90 19.56 -5.07 -4.25
CA GLY A 90 20.23 -3.80 -4.49
C GLY A 90 19.35 -2.59 -4.21
N SER A 91 19.85 -1.41 -4.61
CA SER A 91 19.09 -0.17 -4.52
C SER A 91 18.16 0.03 -5.72
N VAL A 92 17.02 0.68 -5.48
CA VAL A 92 16.06 1.03 -6.54
C VAL A 92 16.19 2.50 -6.92
N LEU A 93 16.06 2.78 -8.23
CA LEU A 93 16.06 4.16 -8.75
C LEU A 93 14.88 4.97 -8.21
N GLY A 94 13.71 4.34 -8.10
CA GLY A 94 12.50 4.93 -7.56
C GLY A 94 11.71 3.91 -6.76
N CYS A 95 11.06 4.35 -5.68
CA CYS A 95 10.16 3.52 -4.89
C CYS A 95 8.72 4.07 -4.98
N PRO A 96 7.70 3.27 -4.61
CA PRO A 96 6.31 3.71 -4.58
C PRO A 96 6.08 4.99 -3.75
N TRP A 97 6.94 5.25 -2.76
CA TRP A 97 6.88 6.44 -1.88
C TRP A 97 7.49 7.71 -2.49
N CYS A 98 8.15 7.65 -3.65
CA CYS A 98 8.77 8.84 -4.26
C CYS A 98 7.75 9.96 -4.51
N TRP A 99 6.51 9.62 -4.87
CA TRP A 99 5.45 10.61 -5.02
C TRP A 99 5.08 11.31 -3.72
N ASN A 100 5.18 10.62 -2.58
CA ASN A 100 5.02 11.26 -1.28
C ASN A 100 6.16 12.25 -1.03
N ARG A 101 7.40 11.87 -1.33
CA ARG A 101 8.56 12.77 -1.19
C ARG A 101 8.38 14.05 -1.98
N VAL A 102 8.01 13.94 -3.27
CA VAL A 102 7.79 15.08 -4.16
C VAL A 102 6.68 16.00 -3.62
N LYS A 103 5.66 15.43 -2.97
CA LYS A 103 4.51 16.18 -2.41
C LYS A 103 4.69 16.61 -0.96
N GLY A 104 5.85 16.37 -0.35
CA GLY A 104 6.08 16.64 1.08
C GLY A 104 5.20 15.81 2.03
N LEU A 105 4.68 14.67 1.56
CA LEU A 105 3.85 13.76 2.34
C LEU A 105 4.73 12.80 3.19
N PRO A 106 4.19 12.28 4.30
CA PRO A 106 4.93 11.38 5.19
C PRO A 106 5.38 10.10 4.47
N ILE A 107 6.58 9.64 4.82
CA ILE A 107 7.18 8.38 4.36
C ILE A 107 7.58 7.57 5.60
N PRO A 108 6.97 6.41 5.85
CA PRO A 108 7.31 5.58 6.99
C PRO A 108 8.75 5.07 6.86
N LYS A 109 9.55 5.29 7.90
CA LYS A 109 10.93 4.82 7.96
C LYS A 109 10.99 3.43 8.57
N PRO A 110 11.65 2.46 7.90
CA PRO A 110 11.86 1.15 8.50
C PRO A 110 12.73 1.26 9.75
N VAL A 111 12.36 0.50 10.78
CA VAL A 111 13.18 0.37 11.98
C VAL A 111 14.23 -0.69 11.70
N THR A 112 15.40 -0.28 11.21
CA THR A 112 16.52 -1.21 11.04
C THR A 112 17.00 -1.69 12.41
N THR A 113 17.36 -2.96 12.54
CA THR A 113 17.80 -3.61 13.79
C THR A 113 18.89 -2.83 14.55
N HIS A 114 19.79 -2.13 13.86
CA HIS A 114 20.79 -1.27 14.51
C HIS A 114 20.22 -0.08 15.30
N GLN A 115 19.01 0.39 15.00
CA GLN A 115 18.34 1.44 15.79
C GLN A 115 17.70 0.90 17.06
N ARG A 116 17.35 -0.40 17.11
CA ARG A 116 16.85 -1.05 18.33
C ARG A 116 17.96 -1.19 19.36
N GLU A 117 19.17 -1.56 18.92
CA GLU A 117 20.33 -1.76 19.79
C GLU A 117 20.83 -0.46 20.42
N ARG A 118 20.88 0.65 19.65
CA ARG A 118 21.28 1.96 20.17
C ARG A 118 20.32 2.52 21.22
N ARG A 119 19.00 2.42 21.00
CA ARG A 119 17.99 2.87 21.97
C ARG A 119 18.01 2.05 23.27
N ALA A 120 18.40 0.78 23.21
CA ALA A 120 18.55 -0.07 24.38
C ALA A 120 19.81 0.27 25.21
N TYR A 121 20.82 0.90 24.59
CA TYR A 121 22.05 1.31 25.25
C TYR A 121 21.95 2.71 25.89
N GLU A 122 21.18 3.62 25.29
CA GLU A 122 20.97 4.99 25.80
C GLU A 122 19.96 5.08 26.97
N GLN A 123 19.31 3.97 27.33
CA GLN A 123 18.38 3.88 28.48
C GLN A 123 19.00 3.17 29.71
N LYS A 124 20.30 2.88 29.67
CA LYS A 124 21.09 2.41 30.82
C LYS A 124 21.99 3.53 31.32
#